data_AF-A0A9E0XP70-F1
#
_entry.id   AF-A0A9E0XP70-F1
#
_cell.length_a   1.000
_cell.length_b   1.000
_cell.length_c   1.000
_cell.angle_alpha   90.00
_cell.angle_beta   90.00
_cell.angle_gamma   90.00
#
_symmetry.space_group_name_H-M   'P 1'
#
loop_
_entity.id
_entity.type
_entity.pdbx_description
1 polymer ?
#
loop_
_entity_poly.entity_id
_entity_poly.type
_entity_poly.pdbx_seq_one_letter_code
_entity_poly.pdbx_strand_id
1 'polypeptide(L)'
;MSNTSNTAPVYGVHSEVGTLRKVMVCAPGLGHTRLTPSNNDDLLFDDVLWVEMAKRDHFDFMTKMRGRGVEVVEMHNLLAETVAIPEARSWILDRKITPNNVGLGLMEDTRAFLESLEPRALAEFLIGGLSVVDVPDEFATSEYLSLVREAHGVTEYLLPPLPNTLYTRDTTCWI
;
A
#
# COMPACT_ATOMS: atom_id res chain seq x y z
N MET A 1 -9.06 -15.90 -43.75
CA MET A 1 -8.44 -14.97 -42.78
C MET A 1 -9.30 -15.02 -41.53
N SER A 2 -8.85 -15.71 -40.48
CA SER A 2 -9.63 -15.89 -39.25
C SER A 2 -9.61 -14.61 -38.43
N ASN A 3 -10.79 -14.01 -38.23
CA ASN A 3 -11.01 -12.97 -37.24
C ASN A 3 -10.90 -13.59 -35.85
N THR A 4 -9.74 -13.51 -35.22
CA THR A 4 -9.62 -13.70 -33.77
C THR A 4 -10.15 -12.46 -33.09
N SER A 5 -11.45 -12.46 -32.77
CA SER A 5 -12.04 -11.50 -31.84
C SER A 5 -11.31 -11.62 -30.50
N ASN A 6 -10.45 -10.65 -30.20
CA ASN A 6 -9.76 -10.53 -28.91
C ASN A 6 -10.78 -10.06 -27.86
N THR A 7 -11.69 -10.94 -27.46
CA THR A 7 -12.58 -10.68 -26.33
C THR A 7 -11.73 -10.72 -25.07
N ALA A 8 -11.59 -9.57 -24.41
CA ALA A 8 -10.95 -9.50 -23.10
C ALA A 8 -11.58 -10.54 -22.14
N PRO A 9 -10.78 -11.19 -21.28
CA PRO A 9 -11.33 -12.15 -20.34
C PRO A 9 -12.35 -11.47 -19.43
N VAL A 10 -13.53 -12.08 -19.28
CA VAL A 10 -14.53 -11.66 -18.30
C VAL A 10 -14.03 -12.10 -16.92
N TYR A 11 -13.66 -11.14 -16.07
CA TYR A 11 -13.30 -11.41 -14.68
C TYR A 11 -14.56 -11.66 -13.84
N GLY A 12 -14.50 -12.62 -12.92
CA GLY A 12 -15.63 -12.95 -12.03
C GLY A 12 -15.30 -14.11 -11.09
N VAL A 13 -16.03 -14.17 -9.98
CA VAL A 13 -15.98 -15.28 -9.01
C VAL A 13 -17.38 -15.85 -8.87
N HIS A 14 -17.58 -17.09 -9.32
CA HIS A 14 -18.92 -17.71 -9.39
C HIS A 14 -19.10 -18.88 -8.42
N SER A 15 -18.09 -19.15 -7.58
CA SER A 15 -18.10 -20.21 -6.57
C SER A 15 -16.94 -20.00 -5.61
N GLU A 16 -17.15 -20.32 -4.32
CA GLU A 16 -16.10 -20.35 -3.29
C GLU A 16 -15.27 -21.65 -3.29
N VAL A 17 -15.72 -22.69 -4.00
CA VAL A 17 -15.08 -24.02 -4.03
C VAL A 17 -14.61 -24.45 -5.42
N GLY A 18 -14.85 -23.62 -6.44
CA GLY A 18 -14.40 -23.86 -7.80
C GLY A 18 -12.87 -23.75 -7.95
N THR A 19 -12.36 -24.15 -9.11
CA THR A 19 -10.93 -24.01 -9.41
C THR A 19 -10.53 -22.53 -9.46
N LEU A 20 -9.73 -22.11 -8.48
CA LEU A 20 -9.16 -20.77 -8.45
C LEU A 20 -8.18 -20.57 -9.62
N ARG A 21 -8.39 -19.53 -10.43
CA ARG A 21 -7.55 -19.20 -11.59
C ARG A 21 -6.62 -18.04 -11.33
N LYS A 22 -7.12 -17.00 -10.67
CA LYS A 22 -6.39 -15.76 -10.38
C LYS A 22 -6.76 -15.26 -8.99
N VAL A 23 -5.79 -14.77 -8.24
CA VAL A 23 -5.98 -14.25 -6.88
C VAL A 23 -5.08 -13.05 -6.62
N MET A 24 -5.62 -12.06 -5.90
CA MET A 24 -4.86 -10.93 -5.39
C MET A 24 -4.47 -11.16 -3.92
N VAL A 25 -3.20 -10.97 -3.62
CA VAL A 25 -2.63 -11.03 -2.27
C VAL A 25 -1.83 -9.76 -1.98
N CYS A 26 -1.50 -9.51 -0.72
CA CYS A 26 -0.64 -8.39 -0.33
C CYS A 26 0.36 -8.89 0.70
N ALA A 27 1.65 -8.77 0.40
CA ALA A 27 2.67 -9.24 1.30
C ALA A 27 2.82 -8.31 2.53
N PRO A 28 3.23 -8.85 3.70
CA PRO A 28 3.69 -8.01 4.80
C PRO A 28 4.81 -7.06 4.35
N GLY A 29 4.85 -5.86 4.90
CA GLY A 29 5.68 -4.76 4.39
C GLY A 29 5.95 -3.68 5.42
N LEU A 30 6.30 -2.48 4.95
CA LEU A 30 6.63 -1.32 5.79
C LEU A 30 5.52 -0.99 6.81
N GLY A 31 4.25 -1.20 6.47
CA GLY A 31 3.14 -0.96 7.39
C GLY A 31 3.20 -1.84 8.65
N HIS A 32 3.78 -3.04 8.53
CA HIS A 32 3.91 -3.97 9.65
C HIS A 32 5.15 -3.70 10.50
N THR A 33 6.21 -3.09 9.93
CA THR A 33 7.40 -2.68 10.70
C THR A 33 7.12 -1.47 11.61
N ARG A 34 5.99 -0.80 11.41
CA ARG A 34 5.50 0.33 12.19
C ARG A 34 4.53 -0.07 13.30
N LEU A 35 4.20 -1.36 13.40
CA LEU A 35 3.43 -1.88 14.52
C LEU A 35 4.28 -1.82 15.79
N THR A 36 3.69 -1.27 16.83
CA THR A 36 4.25 -1.22 18.17
C THR A 36 3.20 -1.79 19.15
N PRO A 37 3.61 -2.26 20.33
CA PRO A 37 2.66 -2.72 21.34
C PRO A 37 1.67 -1.65 21.82
N SER A 38 1.92 -0.37 21.50
CA SER A 38 1.06 0.75 21.90
C SER A 38 0.13 1.24 20.79
N ASN A 39 0.28 0.77 19.54
CA ASN A 39 -0.54 1.21 18.40
C ASN A 39 -1.22 0.07 17.63
N ASN A 40 -0.91 -1.19 17.94
CA ASN A 40 -1.44 -2.37 17.26
C ASN A 40 -2.97 -2.44 17.31
N ASP A 41 -3.57 -2.17 18.49
CA ASP A 41 -5.01 -2.15 18.68
C ASP A 41 -5.69 -1.09 17.80
N ASP A 42 -5.13 0.13 17.75
CA ASP A 42 -5.63 1.23 16.91
C ASP A 42 -5.49 0.92 15.40
N LEU A 43 -4.47 0.13 15.05
CA LEU A 43 -4.23 -0.35 13.68
C LEU A 43 -4.96 -1.66 13.37
N LEU A 44 -5.84 -2.12 14.28
CA LEU A 44 -6.65 -3.35 14.16
C LEU A 44 -5.79 -4.58 13.89
N PHE A 45 -4.67 -4.69 14.60
CA PHE A 45 -3.72 -5.78 14.47
C PHE A 45 -3.40 -6.36 15.85
N ASP A 46 -3.47 -7.69 16.01
CA ASP A 46 -3.42 -8.31 17.34
C ASP A 46 -2.07 -8.11 18.06
N ASP A 47 -0.95 -8.20 17.35
CA ASP A 47 0.40 -8.06 17.93
C ASP A 47 1.45 -7.70 16.87
N VAL A 48 2.64 -7.28 17.32
CA VAL A 48 3.78 -6.98 16.46
C VAL A 48 4.26 -8.26 15.76
N LEU A 49 4.54 -8.15 14.46
CA LEU A 49 5.04 -9.28 13.66
C LEU A 49 6.56 -9.29 13.54
N TRP A 50 7.12 -10.50 13.46
CA TRP A 50 8.43 -10.69 12.85
C TRP A 50 8.33 -10.58 11.33
N VAL A 51 8.48 -9.36 10.81
CA VAL A 51 8.16 -9.02 9.41
C VAL A 51 8.97 -9.82 8.39
N GLU A 52 10.28 -10.05 8.61
CA GLU A 52 11.08 -10.84 7.68
C GLU A 52 10.60 -12.29 7.59
N MET A 53 10.20 -12.87 8.71
CA MET A 53 9.65 -14.23 8.74
C MET A 53 8.28 -14.27 8.06
N ALA A 54 7.40 -13.30 8.37
CA ALA A 54 6.09 -13.18 7.75
C ALA A 54 6.17 -13.00 6.21
N LYS A 55 7.15 -12.24 5.72
CA LYS A 55 7.43 -12.12 4.27
C LYS A 55 7.84 -13.46 3.65
N ARG A 56 8.66 -14.26 4.33
CA ARG A 56 9.06 -15.60 3.88
C ARG A 56 7.87 -16.55 3.82
N ASP A 57 7.06 -16.57 4.87
CA ASP A 57 5.86 -17.42 4.93
C ASP A 57 4.84 -17.02 3.86
N HIS A 58 4.62 -15.72 3.66
CA HIS A 58 3.75 -15.22 2.60
C HIS A 58 4.31 -15.57 1.19
N PHE A 59 5.62 -15.51 0.99
CA PHE A 59 6.23 -15.94 -0.27
C PHE A 59 6.06 -17.44 -0.55
N ASP A 60 6.20 -18.28 0.47
CA ASP A 60 5.91 -19.72 0.37
C ASP A 60 4.43 -19.98 0.06
N PHE A 61 3.51 -19.25 0.70
CA PHE A 61 2.08 -19.27 0.38
C PHE A 61 1.79 -18.96 -1.09
N MET A 62 2.38 -17.87 -1.63
CA MET A 62 2.26 -17.53 -3.05
C MET A 62 2.83 -18.63 -3.95
N THR A 63 3.99 -19.17 -3.60
CA THR A 63 4.68 -20.21 -4.37
C THR A 63 3.85 -21.49 -4.45
N LYS A 64 3.23 -21.91 -3.35
CA LYS A 64 2.33 -23.07 -3.31
C LYS A 64 1.12 -22.91 -4.22
N MET A 65 0.56 -21.71 -4.34
CA MET A 65 -0.55 -21.43 -5.27
C MET A 65 -0.07 -21.42 -6.72
N ARG A 66 1.04 -20.75 -7.00
CA ARG A 66 1.65 -20.72 -8.35
C ARG A 66 2.03 -22.11 -8.84
N GLY A 67 2.54 -22.97 -7.95
CA GLY A 67 2.83 -24.37 -8.24
C GLY A 67 1.60 -25.20 -8.64
N ARG A 68 0.39 -24.70 -8.38
CA ARG A 68 -0.90 -25.29 -8.81
C ARG A 68 -1.48 -24.60 -10.04
N GLY A 69 -0.73 -23.72 -10.70
CA GLY A 69 -1.16 -22.99 -11.89
C GLY A 69 -2.07 -21.79 -11.61
N VAL A 70 -2.18 -21.34 -10.35
CA VAL A 70 -2.93 -20.12 -10.00
C VAL A 70 -2.10 -18.89 -10.36
N GLU A 71 -2.69 -17.94 -11.07
CA GLU A 71 -2.11 -16.62 -11.29
C GLU A 71 -2.21 -15.78 -10.01
N VAL A 72 -1.09 -15.62 -9.31
CA VAL A 72 -1.03 -14.82 -8.07
C VAL A 72 -0.49 -13.44 -8.37
N VAL A 73 -1.37 -12.44 -8.31
CA VAL A 73 -1.02 -11.01 -8.43
C VAL A 73 -0.85 -10.41 -7.04
N GLU A 74 0.17 -9.56 -6.87
CA GLU A 74 0.56 -9.01 -5.57
C GLU A 74 0.31 -7.50 -5.56
N MET A 75 -0.30 -7.00 -4.48
CA MET A 75 -0.81 -5.63 -4.38
C MET A 75 0.28 -4.55 -4.49
N HIS A 76 1.46 -4.72 -3.89
CA HIS A 76 2.56 -3.75 -4.05
C HIS A 76 3.04 -3.70 -5.51
N ASN A 77 3.11 -4.84 -6.19
CA ASN A 77 3.42 -4.89 -7.62
C ASN A 77 2.37 -4.17 -8.46
N LEU A 78 1.09 -4.51 -8.27
CA LEU A 78 -0.01 -3.88 -9.00
C LEU A 78 -0.08 -2.37 -8.73
N LEU A 79 0.12 -1.94 -7.48
CA LEU A 79 0.13 -0.54 -7.13
C LEU A 79 1.32 0.18 -7.77
N ALA A 80 2.52 -0.40 -7.73
CA ALA A 80 3.70 0.16 -8.39
C ALA A 80 3.50 0.33 -9.90
N GLU A 81 2.94 -0.68 -10.58
CA GLU A 81 2.57 -0.60 -12.00
C GLU A 81 1.51 0.49 -12.24
N THR A 82 0.53 0.61 -11.34
CA THR A 82 -0.54 1.60 -11.44
C THR A 82 -0.01 3.03 -11.26
N VAL A 83 0.81 3.30 -10.23
CA VAL A 83 1.37 4.64 -9.97
C VAL A 83 2.50 5.02 -10.92
N ALA A 84 2.93 4.11 -11.80
CA ALA A 84 3.77 4.45 -12.95
C ALA A 84 2.96 5.18 -14.05
N ILE A 85 1.63 5.06 -14.04
CA ILE A 85 0.73 5.82 -14.92
C ILE A 85 0.51 7.20 -14.29
N PRO A 86 0.94 8.32 -14.93
CA PRO A 86 0.88 9.65 -14.32
C PRO A 86 -0.53 10.05 -13.87
N GLU A 87 -1.55 9.75 -14.66
CA GLU A 87 -2.95 10.05 -14.32
C GLU A 87 -3.42 9.29 -13.07
N ALA A 88 -3.08 8.00 -12.96
CA ALA A 88 -3.46 7.19 -11.79
C ALA A 88 -2.70 7.60 -10.53
N ARG A 89 -1.41 7.95 -10.68
CA ARG A 89 -0.61 8.54 -9.60
C ARG A 89 -1.27 9.81 -9.07
N SER A 90 -1.57 10.78 -9.93
CA SER A 90 -2.23 12.02 -9.53
C SER A 90 -3.59 11.75 -8.89
N TRP A 91 -4.40 10.85 -9.47
CA TRP A 91 -5.71 10.49 -8.94
C TRP A 91 -5.65 10.01 -7.49
N ILE A 92 -4.65 9.19 -7.15
CA ILE A 92 -4.43 8.66 -5.79
C ILE A 92 -3.95 9.78 -4.87
N LEU A 93 -2.91 10.53 -5.26
CA LEU A 93 -2.32 11.57 -4.41
C LEU A 93 -3.30 12.71 -4.13
N ASP A 94 -4.10 13.13 -5.11
CA ASP A 94 -5.14 14.16 -4.95
C ASP A 94 -6.19 13.81 -3.89
N ARG A 95 -6.47 12.50 -3.71
CA ARG A 95 -7.47 12.01 -2.75
C ARG A 95 -6.89 11.64 -1.40
N LYS A 96 -5.60 11.31 -1.36
CA LYS A 96 -4.90 10.94 -0.13
C LYS A 96 -4.33 12.17 0.59
N ILE A 97 -3.71 13.08 -0.15
CA ILE A 97 -3.08 14.29 0.37
C ILE A 97 -4.11 15.41 0.36
N THR A 98 -4.87 15.49 1.44
CA THR A 98 -5.93 16.50 1.61
C THR A 98 -5.75 17.25 2.93
N PRO A 99 -6.38 18.43 3.09
CA PRO A 99 -6.32 19.20 4.34
C PRO A 99 -6.72 18.39 5.57
N ASN A 100 -7.69 17.47 5.42
CA ASN A 100 -8.24 16.68 6.52
C ASN A 100 -7.39 15.45 6.88
N ASN A 101 -6.57 14.96 5.94
CA ASN A 101 -5.75 13.78 6.16
C ASN A 101 -4.32 14.15 6.59
N VAL A 102 -3.72 15.14 5.93
CA VAL A 102 -2.30 15.50 6.09
C VAL A 102 -2.13 16.82 6.84
N GLY A 103 -3.13 17.71 6.81
CA GLY A 103 -3.04 19.06 7.36
C GLY A 103 -2.55 20.08 6.33
N LEU A 104 -3.20 21.25 6.28
CA LEU A 104 -2.97 22.30 5.27
C LEU A 104 -1.49 22.68 5.10
N GLY A 105 -0.75 22.80 6.21
CA GLY A 105 0.65 23.24 6.20
C GLY A 105 1.67 22.18 5.76
N LEU A 106 1.26 20.93 5.59
CA LEU A 106 2.16 19.79 5.29
C LEU A 106 1.92 19.18 3.91
N MET A 107 0.86 19.59 3.21
CA MET A 107 0.44 18.98 1.94
C MET A 107 1.46 19.12 0.82
N GLU A 108 2.07 20.31 0.68
CA GLU A 108 2.99 20.61 -0.41
C GLU A 108 4.28 19.78 -0.28
N ASP A 109 4.94 19.86 0.88
CA ASP A 109 6.14 19.08 1.21
C ASP A 109 5.89 17.56 1.06
N THR A 110 4.76 17.07 1.59
CA THR A 110 4.37 15.66 1.50
C THR A 110 4.19 15.21 0.06
N ARG A 111 3.51 16.03 -0.75
CA ARG A 111 3.23 15.72 -2.15
C ARG A 111 4.51 15.75 -2.98
N ALA A 112 5.33 16.78 -2.81
CA ALA A 112 6.60 16.92 -3.53
C ALA A 112 7.51 15.72 -3.26
N PHE A 113 7.61 15.27 -2.01
CA PHE A 113 8.36 14.08 -1.67
C PHE A 113 7.79 12.83 -2.37
N LEU A 114 6.50 12.55 -2.22
CA LEU A 114 5.88 11.36 -2.81
C LEU A 114 5.93 11.34 -4.34
N GLU A 115 5.84 12.49 -5.00
CA GLU A 115 5.96 12.60 -6.46
C GLU A 115 7.38 12.34 -6.97
N SER A 116 8.40 12.64 -6.14
CA SER A 116 9.81 12.38 -6.47
C SER A 116 10.16 10.89 -6.47
N LEU A 117 9.35 10.05 -5.82
CA LEU A 117 9.65 8.64 -5.63
C LEU A 117 9.44 7.82 -6.92
N GLU A 118 10.33 6.85 -7.09
CA GLU A 118 10.15 5.76 -8.05
C GLU A 118 8.86 4.97 -7.71
N PRO A 119 8.15 4.44 -8.73
CA PRO A 119 6.83 3.80 -8.53
C PRO A 119 6.80 2.71 -7.45
N ARG A 120 7.89 1.93 -7.32
CA ARG A 120 8.02 0.90 -6.29
C ARG A 120 8.05 1.48 -4.88
N ALA A 121 8.89 2.50 -4.65
CA ALA A 121 9.01 3.15 -3.35
C ALA A 121 7.72 3.89 -2.99
N LEU A 122 7.10 4.56 -3.96
CA LEU A 122 5.80 5.21 -3.77
C LEU A 122 4.73 4.20 -3.33
N ALA A 123 4.65 3.03 -3.96
CA ALA A 123 3.70 1.99 -3.56
C ALA A 123 3.96 1.48 -2.13
N GLU A 124 5.23 1.33 -1.73
CA GLU A 124 5.60 0.94 -0.36
C GLU A 124 5.17 1.99 0.68
N PHE A 125 5.31 3.28 0.42
CA PHE A 125 4.83 4.33 1.33
C PHE A 125 3.30 4.47 1.34
N LEU A 126 2.63 4.31 0.19
CA LEU A 126 1.17 4.41 0.11
C LEU A 126 0.45 3.31 0.90
N ILE A 127 1.04 2.12 1.01
CA ILE A 127 0.54 1.02 1.84
C ILE A 127 1.13 1.08 3.24
N GLY A 128 2.44 1.31 3.33
CA GLY A 128 3.20 1.22 4.55
C GLY A 128 3.15 2.45 5.45
N GLY A 129 2.51 3.53 5.00
CA GLY A 129 2.45 4.78 5.72
C GLY A 129 3.73 5.60 5.59
N LEU A 130 3.57 6.92 5.74
CA LEU A 130 4.60 7.93 5.66
C LEU A 130 4.66 8.68 6.98
N SER A 131 5.79 8.62 7.68
CA SER A 131 6.05 9.42 8.87
C SER A 131 6.65 10.77 8.51
N VAL A 132 6.47 11.76 9.39
CA VAL A 132 7.13 13.08 9.28
C VAL A 132 8.66 12.98 9.22
N VAL A 133 9.26 11.94 9.80
CA VAL A 133 10.71 11.71 9.79
C VAL A 133 11.21 11.03 8.52
N ASP A 134 10.31 10.44 7.72
CA ASP A 134 10.67 9.79 6.45
C ASP A 134 10.88 10.81 5.32
N VAL A 135 10.29 12.00 5.46
CA VAL A 135 10.46 13.09 4.48
C VAL A 135 11.90 13.61 4.58
N PRO A 136 12.68 13.70 3.50
CA PRO A 136 14.04 14.26 3.58
C PRO A 136 14.00 15.79 3.78
N ASP A 137 15.05 16.35 4.37
CA ASP A 137 15.14 17.79 4.68
C ASP A 137 15.06 18.68 3.42
N GLU A 138 15.48 18.18 2.26
CA GLU A 138 15.36 18.89 0.98
C GLU A 138 13.89 19.13 0.55
N PHE A 139 12.96 18.34 1.09
CA PHE A 139 11.51 18.51 0.89
C PHE A 139 10.83 19.20 2.08
N ALA A 140 11.53 19.41 3.20
CA ALA A 140 11.00 20.07 4.39
C ALA A 140 11.05 21.59 4.25
N THR A 141 10.41 22.11 3.22
CA THR A 141 10.50 23.53 2.87
C THR A 141 9.61 24.41 3.76
N SER A 142 8.61 23.82 4.43
CA SER A 142 7.77 24.52 5.40
C SER A 142 8.37 24.53 6.81
N GLU A 143 8.26 25.66 7.51
CA GLU A 143 8.53 25.74 8.96
C GLU A 143 7.62 24.80 9.76
N TYR A 144 6.46 24.43 9.19
CA TYR A 144 5.45 23.59 9.83
C TYR A 144 5.93 22.14 9.99
N LEU A 145 6.55 21.55 8.96
CA LEU A 145 7.07 20.18 9.05
C LEU A 145 8.19 20.09 10.09
N SER A 146 9.06 21.09 10.14
CA SER A 146 10.14 21.18 11.14
C SER A 146 9.57 21.26 12.56
N LEU A 147 8.56 22.10 12.77
CA LEU A 147 7.88 22.21 14.07
C LEU A 147 7.21 20.89 14.49
N VAL A 148 6.53 20.19 13.57
CA VAL A 148 5.85 18.94 13.88
C VAL A 148 6.84 17.83 14.24
N ARG A 149 8.03 17.80 13.62
CA ARG A 149 9.10 16.86 14.01
C ARG A 149 9.61 17.07 15.43
N GLU A 150 9.73 18.33 15.85
CA GLU A 150 10.18 18.68 17.20
C GLU A 150 9.07 18.52 18.25
N ALA A 151 7.81 18.67 17.83
CA ALA A 151 6.64 18.45 18.68
C ALA A 151 6.40 16.95 18.94
N HIS A 152 7.16 16.38 19.87
CA HIS A 152 6.98 15.01 20.33
C HIS A 152 5.51 14.72 20.69
N GLY A 153 4.91 13.74 20.02
CA GLY A 153 3.58 13.20 20.34
C GLY A 153 2.40 13.73 19.52
N VAL A 154 2.60 14.65 18.57
CA VAL A 154 1.53 15.17 17.70
C VAL A 154 1.69 14.59 16.29
N THR A 155 0.92 13.55 15.98
CA THR A 155 0.82 12.89 14.66
C THR A 155 2.17 12.47 14.03
N GLU A 156 2.63 11.27 14.38
CA GLU A 156 3.84 10.68 13.79
C GLU A 156 3.69 10.42 12.26
N TYR A 157 2.45 10.25 11.78
CA TYR A 157 2.15 9.82 10.42
C TYR A 157 1.42 10.88 9.59
N LEU A 158 2.03 11.27 8.47
CA LEU A 158 1.40 12.03 7.38
C LEU A 158 0.42 11.13 6.61
N LEU A 159 0.80 9.86 6.41
CA LEU A 159 -0.08 8.80 5.92
C LEU A 159 -0.01 7.63 6.89
N PRO A 160 -1.12 7.17 7.49
CA PRO A 160 -1.08 6.06 8.44
C PRO A 160 -0.72 4.74 7.74
N PRO A 161 -0.01 3.82 8.42
CA PRO A 161 0.25 2.49 7.89
C PRO A 161 -1.05 1.68 7.74
N LEU A 162 -1.11 0.82 6.72
CA LEU A 162 -2.27 -0.03 6.43
C LEU A 162 -1.89 -1.51 6.55
N PRO A 163 -1.53 -2.04 7.73
CA PRO A 163 -1.08 -3.44 7.87
C PRO A 163 -2.15 -4.44 7.41
N ASN A 164 -3.43 -4.11 7.59
CA ASN A 164 -4.55 -4.96 7.19
C ASN A 164 -4.71 -5.15 5.68
N THR A 165 -3.93 -4.47 4.82
CA THR A 165 -3.90 -4.82 3.40
C THR A 165 -3.46 -6.26 3.17
N LEU A 166 -2.76 -6.87 4.12
CA LEU A 166 -2.48 -8.31 4.17
C LEU A 166 -3.75 -9.16 3.95
N TYR A 167 -4.89 -8.72 4.48
CA TYR A 167 -6.19 -9.36 4.36
C TYR A 167 -6.96 -8.81 3.15
N THR A 168 -6.54 -9.19 1.95
CA THR A 168 -7.12 -8.68 0.67
C THR A 168 -8.60 -9.04 0.44
N ARG A 169 -9.20 -9.86 1.31
CA ARG A 169 -10.61 -10.26 1.26
C ARG A 169 -11.57 -9.12 1.59
N ASP A 170 -11.17 -8.18 2.43
CA ASP A 170 -12.10 -7.25 3.07
C ASP A 170 -12.36 -6.00 2.22
N THR A 171 -11.33 -5.52 1.51
CA THR A 171 -11.39 -4.21 0.83
C THR A 171 -12.22 -4.24 -0.45
N THR A 172 -12.19 -5.34 -1.19
CA THR A 172 -13.01 -5.55 -2.39
C THR A 172 -13.38 -7.02 -2.54
N CYS A 173 -14.57 -7.31 -3.05
CA CYS A 173 -15.02 -8.66 -3.37
C CYS A 173 -15.52 -8.74 -4.81
N TRP A 174 -15.39 -9.92 -5.41
CA TRP A 174 -15.86 -10.21 -6.77
C TRP A 174 -17.13 -11.06 -6.67
N ILE A 175 -18.17 -10.67 -7.40
CA ILE A 175 -19.49 -11.33 -7.46
C ILE A 175 -19.88 -11.51 -8.93
#